data_AF-A0A239ED42-F1
#
_entry.id   AF-A0A239ED42-F1
#
_cell.length_a   1.000
_cell.length_b   1.000
_cell.length_c   1.000
_cell.angle_alpha   90.00
_cell.angle_beta   90.00
_cell.angle_gamma   90.00
#
_symmetry.space_group_name_H-M   'P 1'
#
loop_
_entity.id
_entity.type
_entity.pdbx_description
1 polymer ?
#
loop_
_entity_poly.entity_id
_entity_poly.type
_entity_poly.pdbx_seq_one_letter_code
_entity_poly.pdbx_strand_id
1 'polypeptide(L)'
;MTVKARIAQAPRLGACGLAFGFSLGLAALGSAALGLSVLPLRAETHATAPDPAAESADLIQVATTLNSQLSDILTELDAEIALQEENAGFGASAETLAQIDGLIAHRSELAAKQAQVRALLATLRGTD
;
A
#
# COMPACT_ATOMS: atom_id res chain seq x y z
N MET A 1 -26.94 42.52 -10.10
CA MET A 1 -26.25 43.28 -9.04
C MET A 1 -25.51 42.29 -8.14
N THR A 2 -24.24 42.57 -7.90
CA THR A 2 -23.24 41.74 -7.20
C THR A 2 -23.13 42.14 -5.74
N VAL A 3 -23.15 41.20 -4.77
CA VAL A 3 -22.53 41.33 -3.42
C VAL A 3 -22.29 39.88 -2.90
N LYS A 4 -21.08 39.30 -2.85
CA LYS A 4 -19.87 39.55 -2.04
C LYS A 4 -20.01 39.15 -0.54
N ALA A 5 -19.54 37.93 -0.25
CA ALA A 5 -18.86 37.40 0.94
C ALA A 5 -19.25 37.87 2.36
N ARG A 6 -19.38 36.90 3.29
CA ARG A 6 -18.67 36.93 4.59
C ARG A 6 -18.63 35.57 5.28
N ILE A 7 -17.41 35.18 5.61
CA ILE A 7 -17.00 34.10 6.52
C ILE A 7 -17.52 34.44 7.93
N ALA A 8 -18.08 33.45 8.64
CA ALA A 8 -18.21 33.50 10.09
C ALA A 8 -17.91 32.10 10.67
N GLN A 9 -16.90 32.07 11.51
CA GLN A 9 -16.31 30.91 12.20
C GLN A 9 -17.07 30.61 13.51
N ALA A 10 -17.43 29.34 13.72
CA ALA A 10 -17.43 28.53 14.97
C ALA A 10 -18.27 28.99 16.21
N PRO A 11 -18.57 28.14 17.25
CA PRO A 11 -18.02 26.81 17.56
C PRO A 11 -19.01 25.69 18.04
N ARG A 12 -18.56 24.44 17.78
CA ARG A 12 -18.53 23.18 18.57
C ARG A 12 -19.57 22.89 19.67
N LEU A 13 -20.19 21.70 19.59
CA LEU A 13 -20.16 20.61 20.61
C LEU A 13 -21.11 19.47 20.22
N GLY A 14 -20.66 18.21 20.33
CA GLY A 14 -21.57 17.05 20.42
C GLY A 14 -21.40 15.91 19.42
N ALA A 15 -20.17 15.48 19.10
CA ALA A 15 -19.94 14.18 18.47
C ALA A 15 -18.95 13.37 19.33
N CYS A 16 -19.48 12.57 20.26
CA CYS A 16 -18.72 11.50 20.90
C CYS A 16 -18.63 10.33 19.92
N GLY A 17 -17.71 10.45 18.97
CA GLY A 17 -17.22 9.31 18.20
C GLY A 17 -16.41 8.40 19.12
N LEU A 18 -16.75 7.12 19.10
CA LEU A 18 -16.03 6.05 19.78
C LEU A 18 -14.60 5.98 19.23
N ALA A 19 -13.66 6.43 20.04
CA ALA A 19 -12.24 6.23 19.83
C ALA A 19 -11.87 4.82 20.28
N PHE A 20 -11.73 3.88 19.33
CA PHE A 20 -10.83 2.75 19.51
C PHE A 20 -9.46 3.18 18.98
N GLY A 21 -8.59 3.59 19.90
CA GLY A 21 -7.21 3.93 19.63
C GLY A 21 -6.39 2.67 19.39
N PHE A 22 -5.98 2.44 18.14
CA PHE A 22 -4.83 1.60 17.86
C PHE A 22 -3.59 2.51 17.86
N SER A 23 -2.86 2.45 18.98
CA SER A 23 -1.64 3.20 19.23
C SER A 23 -0.58 2.89 18.17
N LEU A 24 -0.44 3.77 17.17
CA LEU A 24 0.68 3.75 16.23
C LEU A 24 1.91 4.35 16.91
N GLY A 25 2.53 3.56 17.79
CA GLY A 25 3.86 3.83 18.35
C GLY A 25 4.93 3.39 17.37
N LEU A 26 5.32 4.27 16.44
CA LEU A 26 6.59 4.13 15.71
C LEU A 26 7.32 5.49 15.67
N ALA A 27 7.58 6.00 16.87
CA ALA A 27 8.58 7.04 17.11
C ALA A 27 9.92 6.36 17.44
N ALA A 28 10.62 5.83 16.44
CA ALA A 28 12.03 5.43 16.57
C ALA A 28 12.66 5.15 15.19
N LEU A 29 12.98 6.18 14.44
CA LEU A 29 14.29 6.22 13.79
C LEU A 29 14.65 7.68 13.51
N GLY A 30 15.39 8.23 14.47
CA GLY A 30 15.85 9.61 14.47
C GLY A 30 16.82 9.88 13.33
N SER A 31 16.60 11.03 12.72
CA SER A 31 17.58 11.75 11.91
C SER A 31 18.81 12.14 12.73
N ALA A 32 19.96 12.15 12.04
CA ALA A 32 21.11 13.03 12.26
C ALA A 32 22.05 12.80 13.46
N ALA A 33 23.21 12.20 13.16
CA ALA A 33 24.54 12.56 13.69
C ALA A 33 25.58 11.84 12.80
N LEU A 34 26.09 12.39 11.68
CA LEU A 34 27.11 13.45 11.61
C LEU A 34 28.09 13.45 12.79
N GLY A 35 28.99 12.47 12.78
CA GLY A 35 30.19 12.43 13.63
C GLY A 35 31.42 12.17 12.78
N LEU A 36 32.02 13.24 12.26
CA LEU A 36 33.30 13.26 11.55
C LEU A 36 34.40 12.59 12.39
N SER A 37 35.10 11.61 11.82
CA SER A 37 36.48 11.29 12.18
C SER A 37 37.21 10.78 10.95
N VAL A 38 38.17 11.59 10.51
CA VAL A 38 39.00 11.43 9.31
C VAL A 38 40.00 10.30 9.53
N LEU A 39 39.88 9.21 8.76
CA LEU A 39 41.00 8.35 8.40
C LEU A 39 41.14 8.39 6.87
N PRO A 40 42.32 8.68 6.30
CA PRO A 40 42.52 8.72 4.86
C PRO A 40 42.74 7.29 4.37
N LEU A 41 41.67 6.50 4.28
CA LEU A 41 41.68 5.33 3.43
C LEU A 41 41.40 5.81 2.02
N ARG A 42 42.50 6.01 1.29
CA ARG A 42 42.52 6.03 -0.17
C ARG A 42 42.08 4.64 -0.66
N ALA A 43 40.81 4.32 -0.46
CA ALA A 43 40.16 3.23 -1.15
C ALA A 43 39.84 3.79 -2.54
N GLU A 44 40.54 3.28 -3.55
CA GLU A 44 40.07 3.36 -4.91
C GLU A 44 38.61 2.89 -4.90
N THR A 45 37.66 3.83 -4.97
CA THR A 45 36.31 3.47 -5.37
C THR A 45 36.43 3.19 -6.86
N HIS A 46 36.87 1.98 -7.16
CA HIS A 46 36.44 1.27 -8.34
C HIS A 46 34.93 1.49 -8.39
N ALA A 47 34.48 2.36 -9.29
CA ALA A 47 33.10 2.42 -9.66
C ALA A 47 32.84 1.06 -10.29
N THR A 48 32.46 0.08 -9.45
CA THR A 48 31.91 -1.19 -9.89
C THR A 48 30.79 -0.78 -10.82
N ALA A 49 30.99 -1.04 -12.11
CA ALA A 49 29.93 -0.89 -13.08
C ALA A 49 28.69 -1.59 -12.52
N PRO A 50 27.49 -0.99 -12.60
CA PRO A 50 26.27 -1.65 -12.14
C PRO A 50 26.25 -3.04 -12.76
N ASP A 51 26.33 -4.05 -11.90
CA ASP A 51 26.32 -5.42 -12.33
C ASP A 51 24.86 -5.71 -12.73
N PRO A 52 24.59 -5.97 -14.03
CA PRO A 52 23.23 -6.16 -14.49
C PRO A 52 22.55 -7.38 -13.86
N ALA A 53 23.32 -8.35 -13.35
CA ALA A 53 22.79 -9.49 -12.62
C ALA A 53 22.37 -9.10 -11.18
N ALA A 54 23.10 -8.19 -10.53
CA ALA A 54 22.71 -7.66 -9.22
C ALA A 54 21.41 -6.82 -9.30
N GLU A 55 21.28 -5.97 -10.33
CA GLU A 55 20.05 -5.19 -10.55
C GLU A 55 18.84 -6.10 -10.86
N SER A 56 19.06 -7.18 -11.61
CA SER A 56 18.01 -8.16 -11.92
C SER A 56 17.55 -8.94 -10.67
N ALA A 57 18.49 -9.30 -9.78
CA ALA A 57 18.17 -9.97 -8.52
C ALA A 57 17.32 -9.08 -7.59
N ASP A 58 17.66 -7.79 -7.48
CA ASP A 58 16.89 -6.82 -6.69
C ASP A 58 15.45 -6.65 -7.24
N LEU A 59 15.30 -6.56 -8.57
CA LEU A 59 13.97 -6.47 -9.21
C LEU A 59 13.13 -7.73 -8.99
N ILE A 60 13.74 -8.92 -9.04
CA ILE A 60 13.06 -10.19 -8.74
C ILE A 60 12.61 -10.21 -7.27
N GLN A 61 13.44 -9.73 -6.34
CA GLN A 61 13.08 -9.68 -4.92
C GLN A 61 11.92 -8.71 -4.66
N VAL A 62 11.95 -7.52 -5.27
CA VAL A 62 10.87 -6.52 -5.18
C VAL A 62 9.56 -7.10 -5.75
N ALA A 63 9.59 -7.68 -6.94
CA ALA A 63 8.41 -8.26 -7.56
C ALA A 63 7.87 -9.47 -6.77
N THR A 64 8.74 -10.25 -6.13
CA THR A 64 8.32 -11.37 -5.25
C THR A 64 7.62 -10.84 -4.00
N THR A 65 8.18 -9.81 -3.38
CA THR A 65 7.57 -9.13 -2.21
C THR A 65 6.19 -8.57 -2.57
N LEU A 66 6.11 -7.87 -3.70
CA LEU A 66 4.87 -7.26 -4.17
C LEU A 66 3.81 -8.32 -4.53
N ASN A 67 4.21 -9.45 -5.13
CA ASN A 67 3.30 -10.57 -5.37
C ASN A 67 2.77 -11.19 -4.07
N SER A 68 3.59 -11.27 -3.02
CA SER A 68 3.16 -11.74 -1.69
C SER A 68 2.16 -10.78 -1.07
N GLN A 69 2.49 -9.48 -1.03
CA GLN A 69 1.60 -8.45 -0.49
C GLN A 69 0.25 -8.41 -1.21
N LEU A 70 0.24 -8.51 -2.55
CA LEU A 70 -1.00 -8.60 -3.31
C LEU A 70 -1.79 -9.87 -2.99
N SER A 71 -1.12 -10.98 -2.70
CA SER A 71 -1.79 -12.22 -2.31
C SER A 71 -2.49 -12.09 -0.96
N ASP A 72 -1.82 -11.43 0.00
CA ASP A 72 -2.37 -11.19 1.33
C ASP A 72 -3.59 -10.27 1.26
N ILE A 73 -3.48 -9.17 0.52
CA ILE A 73 -4.58 -8.22 0.29
C ILE A 73 -5.78 -8.89 -0.39
N LEU A 74 -5.53 -9.74 -1.40
CA LEU A 74 -6.61 -10.46 -2.07
C LEU A 74 -7.33 -11.43 -1.14
N THR A 75 -6.58 -12.08 -0.23
CA THR A 75 -7.16 -12.98 0.77
C THR A 75 -8.01 -12.22 1.78
N GLU A 76 -7.54 -11.05 2.22
CA GLU A 76 -8.29 -10.17 3.13
C GLU A 76 -9.57 -9.65 2.47
N LEU A 77 -9.49 -9.19 1.21
CA LEU A 77 -10.67 -8.77 0.44
C LEU A 77 -11.66 -9.90 0.19
N ASP A 78 -11.19 -11.11 -0.12
CA ASP A 78 -12.07 -12.28 -0.29
C ASP A 78 -12.81 -12.60 1.03
N ALA A 79 -12.15 -12.46 2.18
CA ALA A 79 -12.78 -12.62 3.48
C ALA A 79 -13.79 -11.49 3.78
N GLU A 80 -13.46 -10.24 3.44
CA GLU A 80 -14.37 -9.10 3.62
C GLU A 80 -15.62 -9.22 2.76
N ILE A 81 -15.47 -9.59 1.48
CA ILE A 81 -16.60 -9.84 0.57
C ILE A 81 -17.51 -10.91 1.15
N ALA A 82 -16.94 -12.05 1.58
CA ALA A 82 -17.73 -13.13 2.17
C ALA A 82 -18.49 -12.67 3.43
N LEU A 83 -17.85 -11.89 4.30
CA LEU A 83 -18.50 -11.32 5.48
C LEU A 83 -19.61 -10.34 5.11
N GLN A 84 -19.41 -9.50 4.10
CA GLN A 84 -20.47 -8.57 3.67
C GLN A 84 -21.64 -9.30 3.01
N GLU A 85 -21.39 -10.34 2.21
CA GLU A 85 -22.42 -11.19 1.63
C GLU A 85 -23.24 -11.91 2.72
N GLU A 86 -22.58 -12.44 3.75
CA GLU A 86 -23.24 -13.05 4.90
C GLU A 86 -24.10 -12.04 5.67
N ASN A 87 -23.55 -10.84 5.92
CA ASN A 87 -24.24 -9.79 6.66
C ASN A 87 -25.39 -9.14 5.88
N ALA A 88 -25.31 -9.09 4.55
CA ALA A 88 -26.35 -8.52 3.69
C ALA A 88 -27.66 -9.33 3.81
N GLY A 89 -27.55 -10.66 3.89
CA GLY A 89 -28.68 -11.56 4.10
C GLY A 89 -29.80 -11.42 3.04
N PHE A 90 -30.98 -11.98 3.34
CA PHE A 90 -32.14 -11.87 2.46
C PHE A 90 -32.84 -10.52 2.66
N GLY A 91 -32.95 -9.73 1.60
CA GLY A 91 -33.56 -8.38 1.64
C GLY A 91 -32.57 -7.24 1.83
N ALA A 92 -31.28 -7.46 1.57
CA ALA A 92 -30.25 -6.43 1.53
C ALA A 92 -30.67 -5.21 0.69
N SER A 93 -30.30 -4.02 1.16
CA SER A 93 -30.56 -2.80 0.40
C SER A 93 -29.77 -2.79 -0.91
N ALA A 94 -30.30 -2.12 -1.93
CA ALA A 94 -29.60 -1.94 -3.21
C ALA A 94 -28.22 -1.26 -3.04
N GLU A 95 -28.08 -0.41 -2.02
CA GLU A 95 -26.81 0.23 -1.67
C GLU A 95 -25.80 -0.79 -1.13
N THR A 96 -26.22 -1.70 -0.25
CA THR A 96 -25.38 -2.78 0.29
C THR A 96 -24.90 -3.71 -0.83
N LEU A 97 -25.79 -4.09 -1.75
CA LEU A 97 -25.42 -4.92 -2.89
C LEU A 97 -24.42 -4.20 -3.82
N ALA A 98 -24.62 -2.90 -4.07
CA ALA A 98 -23.69 -2.11 -4.85
C ALA A 98 -22.30 -1.95 -4.19
N GLN A 99 -22.25 -1.90 -2.85
CA GLN A 99 -21.00 -1.89 -2.10
C GLN A 99 -20.24 -3.22 -2.26
N ILE A 100 -20.94 -4.36 -2.14
CA ILE A 100 -20.37 -5.69 -2.37
C ILE A 100 -19.85 -5.83 -3.80
N ASP A 101 -20.65 -5.42 -4.79
CA ASP A 101 -20.22 -5.41 -6.21
C ASP A 101 -18.97 -4.55 -6.42
N GLY A 102 -18.88 -3.41 -5.73
CA GLY A 102 -17.69 -2.54 -5.74
C GLY A 102 -16.45 -3.24 -5.20
N LEU A 103 -16.58 -3.99 -4.11
CA LEU A 103 -15.47 -4.78 -3.54
C LEU A 103 -15.05 -5.91 -4.48
N ILE A 104 -16.00 -6.61 -5.10
CA ILE A 104 -15.72 -7.67 -6.10
C ILE A 104 -14.96 -7.10 -7.30
N ALA A 105 -15.36 -5.92 -7.78
CA ALA A 105 -14.67 -5.24 -8.87
C ALA A 105 -13.23 -4.85 -8.47
N HIS A 106 -13.05 -4.31 -7.27
CA HIS A 106 -11.72 -3.95 -6.75
C HIS A 106 -10.81 -5.18 -6.57
N ARG A 107 -11.35 -6.28 -6.04
CA ARG A 107 -10.67 -7.58 -5.94
C ARG A 107 -10.23 -8.08 -7.32
N SER A 108 -11.09 -7.95 -8.33
CA SER A 108 -10.78 -8.34 -9.70
C SER A 108 -9.64 -7.50 -10.30
N GLU A 109 -9.60 -6.20 -10.03
CA GLU A 109 -8.51 -5.32 -10.46
C GLU A 109 -7.18 -5.72 -9.83
N LEU A 110 -7.17 -5.98 -8.51
CA LEU A 110 -5.96 -6.40 -7.80
C LEU A 110 -5.46 -7.78 -8.25
N ALA A 111 -6.38 -8.71 -8.56
CA ALA A 111 -6.03 -10.00 -9.13
C ALA A 111 -5.37 -9.85 -10.51
N ALA A 112 -5.85 -8.93 -11.34
CA ALA A 112 -5.22 -8.63 -12.62
C ALA A 112 -3.81 -8.03 -12.44
N LYS A 113 -3.61 -7.13 -11.47
CA LYS A 113 -2.28 -6.61 -11.12
C LYS A 113 -1.36 -7.71 -10.62
N GLN A 114 -1.84 -8.63 -9.80
CA GLN A 114 -1.05 -9.79 -9.34
C GLN A 114 -0.63 -10.68 -10.53
N ALA A 115 -1.52 -10.90 -11.50
CA ALA A 115 -1.18 -11.64 -12.71
C ALA A 115 -0.09 -10.95 -13.54
N GLN A 116 -0.12 -9.61 -13.66
CA GLN A 116 0.94 -8.84 -14.32
C GLN A 116 2.28 -8.98 -13.61
N VAL A 117 2.30 -8.97 -12.28
CA VAL A 117 3.52 -9.13 -11.48
C VAL A 117 4.10 -10.54 -11.61
N ARG A 118 3.23 -11.56 -11.65
CA ARG A 118 3.66 -12.94 -11.93
C ARG A 118 4.24 -13.10 -13.33
N ALA A 119 3.64 -12.44 -14.33
CA ALA A 119 4.18 -12.41 -15.68
C ALA A 119 5.54 -11.71 -15.73
N LEU A 120 5.70 -10.58 -15.01
CA LEU A 120 6.99 -9.89 -14.89
C LEU A 120 8.06 -10.79 -14.24
N LEU A 121 7.73 -11.49 -13.16
CA LEU A 121 8.62 -12.46 -12.51
C LEU A 121 9.04 -13.59 -13.45
N ALA A 122 8.11 -14.11 -14.26
CA ALA A 122 8.41 -15.14 -15.26
C ALA A 122 9.38 -14.62 -16.32
N THR A 123 9.18 -13.40 -16.81
CA THR A 123 10.09 -12.74 -17.76
C THR A 123 11.48 -12.55 -17.14
N LEU A 124 11.57 -11.95 -15.94
CA LEU A 124 12.85 -11.67 -15.27
C LEU A 124 13.66 -12.94 -14.95
N ARG A 125 12.98 -14.06 -14.65
CA ARG A 125 13.63 -15.36 -14.38
C ARG A 125 13.96 -16.16 -15.65
N GLY A 126 13.34 -15.82 -16.78
CA GLY A 126 13.57 -16.47 -18.08
C GLY A 126 14.58 -15.73 -18.97
N THR A 127 15.10 -14.60 -18.50
CA THR A 127 16.13 -13.79 -19.18
C THR A 127 17.57 -14.18 -18.82
N ASP A 128 17.78 -15.28 -18.08
CA ASP A 128 19.09 -15.90 -17.82
C ASP A 128 19.53 -16.83 -18.96
#